data_AF-A0A2W0BI71-F1
#
_entry.id   AF-A0A2W0BI71-F1
#
_cell.length_a   1.000
_cell.length_b   1.000
_cell.length_c   1.000
_cell.angle_alpha   90.00
_cell.angle_beta   90.00
_cell.angle_gamma   90.00
#
_symmetry.space_group_name_H-M   'P 1'
#
loop_
_entity.id
_entity.type
_entity.pdbx_description
1 polymer ?
#
loop_
_entity_poly.entity_id
_entity_poly.type
_entity_poly.pdbx_seq_one_letter_code
_entity_poly.pdbx_strand_id
1 'polypeptide(L)'
;KNPMAVPRLHKIVVNMGVGEATQNAKILDPAVGELGQITGQKPVVTKAKKSIAAFKVREGMPIGAMVTLRGDRMYEFLDRLINVVLPRVRDFRGVSTKSFDGRGNYTLGLRDQLIFPEIDYAKVDKLKGMNVTIVTTATNDNEARALLRSFGMPFRAA
;
A
#
# COMPACT_ATOMS: atom_id res chain seq x y z
N LYS A 1 18.26 18.41 23.16
CA LYS A 1 18.47 17.76 21.84
C LYS A 1 18.43 16.25 22.05
N ASN A 2 17.38 15.58 21.59
CA ASN A 2 17.22 14.13 21.76
C ASN A 2 17.31 13.45 20.36
N PRO A 3 18.34 12.66 20.06
CA PRO A 3 18.46 11.94 18.79
C PRO A 3 17.26 11.04 18.48
N MET A 4 16.58 10.52 19.50
CA MET A 4 15.41 9.66 19.34
C MET A 4 14.15 10.41 18.92
N ALA A 5 14.16 11.74 18.93
CA ALA A 5 13.06 12.57 18.44
C ALA A 5 13.04 12.70 16.91
N VAL A 6 14.07 12.20 16.21
CA VAL A 6 14.11 12.24 14.75
C VAL A 6 13.01 11.34 14.17
N PRO A 7 12.19 11.84 13.23
CA PRO A 7 11.18 11.05 12.57
C PRO A 7 11.76 9.80 11.92
N ARG A 8 11.10 8.65 12.14
CA ARG A 8 11.46 7.37 11.54
C ARG A 8 10.24 6.70 10.93
N LEU A 9 10.47 5.78 10.02
CA LEU A 9 9.43 4.89 9.52
C LEU A 9 9.03 3.91 10.64
N HIS A 10 7.73 3.80 10.90
CA HIS A 10 7.20 2.92 11.93
C HIS A 10 6.68 1.60 11.34
N LYS A 11 5.90 1.68 10.28
CA LYS A 11 5.39 0.52 9.53
C LYS A 11 4.90 0.96 8.15
N ILE A 12 4.85 0.03 7.21
CA ILE A 12 4.14 0.21 5.95
C ILE A 12 2.99 -0.79 5.91
N VAL A 13 1.79 -0.30 5.61
CA VAL A 13 0.60 -1.12 5.44
C VAL A 13 0.22 -1.12 3.98
N VAL A 14 0.20 -2.30 3.37
CA VAL A 14 -0.29 -2.49 2.01
C VAL A 14 -1.66 -3.12 2.11
N ASN A 15 -2.67 -2.49 1.52
CA ASN A 15 -4.03 -3.03 1.48
C ASN A 15 -4.52 -3.14 0.03
N MET A 16 -5.34 -4.16 -0.20
CA MET A 16 -6.05 -4.37 -1.44
C MET A 16 -7.51 -4.63 -1.11
N GLY A 17 -8.39 -3.75 -1.61
CA GLY A 17 -9.83 -3.91 -1.49
C GLY A 17 -10.37 -4.63 -2.73
N VAL A 18 -10.99 -5.79 -2.55
CA VAL A 18 -11.56 -6.59 -3.65
C VAL A 18 -13.06 -6.66 -3.44
N GLY A 19 -13.78 -5.62 -3.86
CA GLY A 19 -15.24 -5.53 -3.67
C GLY A 19 -16.01 -6.68 -4.33
N GLU A 20 -15.50 -7.22 -5.44
CA GLU A 20 -16.07 -8.37 -6.14
C GLU A 20 -15.95 -9.69 -5.33
N ALA A 21 -15.05 -9.75 -4.33
CA ALA A 21 -14.87 -10.93 -3.48
C ALA A 21 -16.12 -11.24 -2.64
N THR A 22 -17.03 -10.28 -2.49
CA THR A 22 -18.32 -10.47 -1.82
C THR A 22 -19.24 -11.43 -2.58
N GLN A 23 -19.11 -11.51 -3.91
CA GLN A 23 -19.90 -12.40 -4.76
C GLN A 23 -19.16 -13.72 -5.04
N ASN A 24 -17.84 -13.68 -5.15
CA ASN A 24 -17.02 -14.86 -5.40
C ASN A 24 -15.75 -14.84 -4.54
N ALA A 25 -15.76 -15.65 -3.47
CA ALA A 25 -14.64 -15.77 -2.55
C ALA A 25 -13.35 -16.25 -3.23
N LYS A 26 -13.43 -16.98 -4.36
CA LYS A 26 -12.26 -17.47 -5.09
C LYS A 26 -11.42 -16.35 -5.71
N ILE A 27 -11.99 -15.16 -5.94
CA ILE A 27 -11.27 -14.00 -6.49
C ILE A 27 -10.28 -13.44 -5.45
N LEU A 28 -10.52 -13.72 -4.17
CA LEU A 28 -9.65 -13.28 -3.09
C LEU A 28 -8.33 -14.07 -3.05
N ASP A 29 -8.35 -15.36 -3.37
CA ASP A 29 -7.17 -16.21 -3.26
C ASP A 29 -6.02 -15.74 -4.16
N PRO A 30 -6.25 -15.38 -5.44
CA PRO A 30 -5.23 -14.74 -6.28
C PRO A 30 -4.73 -13.42 -5.70
N ALA A 31 -5.62 -12.56 -5.18
CA ALA A 31 -5.22 -11.27 -4.60
C ALA A 31 -4.32 -11.43 -3.36
N VAL A 32 -4.58 -12.46 -2.54
CA VAL A 32 -3.71 -12.84 -1.41
C VAL A 32 -2.38 -13.40 -1.92
N GLY A 33 -2.39 -14.21 -2.98
CA GLY A 33 -1.16 -14.71 -3.61
C GLY A 33 -0.28 -13.60 -4.16
N GLU A 34 -0.87 -12.68 -4.94
CA GLU A 34 -0.20 -11.53 -5.55
C GLU A 34 0.40 -10.60 -4.49
N LEU A 35 -0.36 -10.24 -3.45
CA LEU A 35 0.17 -9.45 -2.33
C LEU A 35 1.29 -10.17 -1.58
N GLY A 36 1.20 -11.50 -1.45
CA GLY A 36 2.24 -12.31 -0.85
C GLY A 36 3.54 -12.30 -1.66
N GLN A 37 3.45 -12.38 -2.99
CA GLN A 37 4.58 -12.28 -3.90
C GLN A 37 5.23 -10.90 -3.85
N ILE A 38 4.44 -9.84 -3.90
CA ILE A 38 4.92 -8.45 -3.85
C ILE A 38 5.66 -8.18 -2.53
N THR A 39 5.06 -8.57 -1.40
CA THR A 39 5.56 -8.17 -0.07
C THR A 39 6.50 -9.18 0.59
N GLY A 40 6.64 -10.39 0.04
CA GLY A 40 7.40 -11.48 0.67
C GLY A 40 6.84 -11.92 2.03
N GLN A 41 5.58 -11.57 2.33
CA GLN A 41 4.92 -11.84 3.60
C GLN A 41 3.50 -12.33 3.38
N LYS A 42 3.09 -13.35 4.14
CA LYS A 42 1.73 -13.89 4.06
C LYS A 42 0.69 -12.81 4.42
N PRO A 43 -0.23 -12.45 3.50
CA PRO A 43 -1.27 -11.48 3.79
C PRO A 43 -2.35 -12.00 4.71
N VAL A 44 -2.99 -11.08 5.40
CA VAL A 44 -4.17 -11.33 6.24
C VAL A 44 -5.42 -10.94 5.46
N VAL A 45 -6.37 -11.86 5.38
CA VAL A 45 -7.70 -11.60 4.81
C VAL A 45 -8.49 -10.69 5.74
N THR A 46 -8.95 -9.56 5.22
CA THR A 46 -9.79 -8.62 5.96
C THR A 46 -11.26 -8.99 5.81
N LYS A 47 -11.94 -9.11 6.95
CA LYS A 47 -13.36 -9.45 7.03
C LYS A 47 -14.21 -8.22 7.32
N ALA A 48 -15.45 -8.24 6.84
CA ALA A 48 -16.45 -7.23 7.15
C ALA A 48 -16.74 -7.18 8.65
N LYS A 49 -16.67 -5.98 9.24
CA LYS A 49 -17.07 -5.77 10.65
C LYS A 49 -18.57 -5.53 10.84
N LYS A 50 -19.27 -5.12 9.77
CA LYS A 50 -20.69 -4.77 9.80
C LYS A 50 -21.34 -5.24 8.52
N SER A 51 -22.62 -5.61 8.62
CA SER A 51 -23.47 -5.87 7.46
C SER A 51 -23.98 -4.56 6.87
N ILE A 52 -23.79 -4.38 5.56
CA ILE A 52 -24.25 -3.19 4.82
C ILE A 52 -24.95 -3.65 3.54
N ALA A 53 -26.27 -3.47 3.50
CA ALA A 53 -27.10 -3.97 2.40
C ALA A 53 -26.76 -3.32 1.05
N ALA A 54 -26.43 -2.02 1.03
CA ALA A 54 -26.06 -1.30 -0.20
C ALA A 54 -24.84 -1.91 -0.91
N PHE A 55 -23.89 -2.46 -0.16
CA PHE A 55 -22.71 -3.14 -0.70
C PHE A 55 -22.88 -4.65 -0.80
N LYS A 56 -24.06 -5.19 -0.47
CA LYS A 56 -24.34 -6.64 -0.39
C LYS A 56 -23.35 -7.40 0.51
N VAL A 57 -22.84 -6.72 1.55
CA VAL A 57 -21.86 -7.27 2.50
C VAL A 57 -22.57 -7.74 3.76
N ARG A 58 -22.24 -8.95 4.22
CA ARG A 58 -22.59 -9.45 5.56
C ARG A 58 -21.37 -9.45 6.48
N GLU A 59 -21.60 -9.28 7.77
CA GLU A 59 -20.56 -9.40 8.79
C GLU A 59 -19.81 -10.73 8.67
N GLY A 60 -18.48 -10.70 8.83
CA GLY A 60 -17.61 -11.85 8.71
C GLY A 60 -17.22 -12.25 7.28
N MET A 61 -17.84 -11.68 6.24
CA MET A 61 -17.46 -11.96 4.85
C MET A 61 -16.07 -11.41 4.53
N PRO A 62 -15.23 -12.15 3.77
CA PRO A 62 -13.94 -11.64 3.31
C PRO A 62 -14.14 -10.58 2.22
N ILE A 63 -13.47 -9.43 2.34
CA ILE A 63 -13.61 -8.28 1.42
C ILE A 63 -12.27 -7.89 0.79
N GLY A 64 -11.15 -8.21 1.44
CA GLY A 64 -9.85 -7.82 0.95
C GLY A 64 -8.71 -8.53 1.65
N ALA A 65 -7.52 -8.03 1.38
CA ALA A 65 -6.29 -8.54 1.95
C ALA A 65 -5.39 -7.38 2.35
N MET A 66 -4.64 -7.56 3.44
CA MET A 66 -3.68 -6.58 3.90
C MET A 66 -2.40 -7.24 4.40
N VAL A 67 -1.30 -6.51 4.29
CA VAL A 67 0.00 -6.85 4.87
C VAL A 67 0.48 -5.66 5.68
N THR A 68 1.08 -5.92 6.83
CA THR A 68 1.83 -4.89 7.57
C THR A 68 3.30 -5.29 7.62
N LEU A 69 4.13 -4.45 7.01
CA LEU A 69 5.58 -4.58 6.97
C LEU A 69 6.21 -3.72 8.06
N ARG A 70 7.18 -4.30 8.78
CA ARG A 70 7.97 -3.66 9.85
C ARG A 70 9.41 -4.15 9.77
N GLY A 71 10.33 -3.41 10.38
CA GLY A 71 11.76 -3.76 10.38
C GLY A 71 12.34 -3.75 8.97
N ASP A 72 13.21 -4.69 8.66
CA ASP A 72 13.98 -4.69 7.41
C ASP A 72 13.10 -4.83 6.16
N ARG A 73 12.06 -5.68 6.23
CA ARG A 73 11.10 -5.89 5.12
C ARG A 73 10.37 -4.62 4.71
N MET A 74 10.18 -3.69 5.66
CA MET A 74 9.57 -2.40 5.37
C MET A 74 10.51 -1.52 4.53
N TYR A 75 11.80 -1.48 4.88
CA TYR A 75 12.79 -0.71 4.14
C TYR A 75 13.03 -1.30 2.75
N GLU A 76 13.12 -2.63 2.65
CA GLU A 76 13.26 -3.33 1.37
C GLU A 76 12.07 -3.06 0.44
N PHE A 77 10.84 -3.15 0.96
CA PHE A 77 9.64 -2.82 0.18
C PHE A 77 9.62 -1.35 -0.24
N LEU A 78 10.03 -0.43 0.64
CA LEU A 78 10.06 1.00 0.32
C LEU A 78 11.09 1.30 -0.78
N ASP A 79 12.29 0.72 -0.68
CA ASP A 79 13.34 0.85 -1.68
C ASP A 79 12.88 0.33 -3.03
N ARG A 80 12.28 -0.87 -3.05
CA ARG A 80 11.69 -1.45 -4.26
C ARG A 80 10.58 -0.59 -4.84
N LEU A 81 9.71 -0.05 -3.98
CA LEU A 81 8.63 0.84 -4.40
C LEU A 81 9.18 2.08 -5.11
N ILE A 82 10.18 2.74 -4.52
CA ILE A 82 10.75 3.98 -5.02
C ILE A 82 11.57 3.76 -6.29
N ASN A 83 12.46 2.78 -6.28
CA ASN A 83 13.48 2.61 -7.32
C ASN A 83 13.02 1.73 -8.49
N VAL A 84 12.09 0.80 -8.26
CA VAL A 84 11.66 -0.16 -9.29
C VAL A 84 10.23 0.10 -9.74
N VAL A 85 9.31 0.32 -8.81
CA VAL A 85 7.87 0.32 -9.09
C VAL A 85 7.38 1.66 -9.59
N LEU A 86 7.69 2.76 -8.90
CA LEU A 86 7.23 4.10 -9.27
C LEU A 86 7.67 4.53 -10.70
N PRO A 87 8.90 4.26 -11.16
CA PRO A 87 9.32 4.59 -12.52
C PRO A 87 8.57 3.79 -13.60
N ARG A 88 8.02 2.62 -13.27
CA ARG A 88 7.24 1.78 -14.20
C ARG A 88 5.78 2.23 -14.33
N VAL A 89 5.34 3.17 -13.49
CA VAL A 89 3.98 3.73 -13.60
C VAL A 89 3.88 4.53 -14.90
N ARG A 90 2.86 4.22 -15.72
CA ARG A 90 2.62 4.96 -16.96
C ARG A 90 2.34 6.44 -16.65
N ASP A 91 2.96 7.34 -17.42
CA ASP A 91 2.85 8.80 -17.26
C ASP A 91 3.23 9.30 -15.86
N PHE A 92 4.24 8.68 -15.24
CA PHE A 92 4.70 9.06 -13.90
C PHE A 92 5.28 10.48 -13.86
N ARG A 93 4.59 11.39 -13.15
CA ARG A 93 5.02 12.78 -12.92
C ARG A 93 5.44 13.04 -11.47
N GLY A 94 5.71 11.98 -10.73
CA GLY A 94 5.89 12.04 -9.28
C GLY A 94 4.60 11.84 -8.50
N VAL A 95 4.76 11.48 -7.23
CA VAL A 95 3.65 11.26 -6.30
C VAL A 95 3.13 12.59 -5.73
N SER A 96 1.85 12.61 -5.39
CA SER A 96 1.19 13.82 -4.86
C SER A 96 1.77 14.20 -3.50
N THR A 97 2.06 15.49 -3.31
CA THR A 97 2.46 16.08 -2.01
C THR A 97 1.28 16.33 -1.07
N LYS A 98 0.04 16.14 -1.55
CA LYS A 98 -1.21 16.37 -0.80
C LYS A 98 -1.76 15.13 -0.12
N SER A 99 -1.17 13.95 -0.35
CA SER A 99 -1.69 12.68 0.18
C SER A 99 -1.25 12.37 1.63
N PHE A 100 -0.87 13.40 2.38
CA PHE A 100 -0.59 13.29 3.80
C PHE A 100 -1.88 13.49 4.61
N ASP A 101 -1.94 12.89 5.79
CA ASP A 101 -3.12 12.90 6.65
C ASP A 101 -3.14 14.03 7.70
N GLY A 102 -2.19 14.96 7.66
CA GLY A 102 -2.04 16.03 8.66
C GLY A 102 -1.30 15.60 9.93
N ARG A 103 -0.97 14.31 10.07
CA ARG A 103 -0.29 13.72 11.23
C ARG A 103 0.96 12.96 10.83
N GLY A 104 1.56 13.32 9.69
CA GLY A 104 2.83 12.74 9.25
C GLY A 104 2.73 11.34 8.64
N ASN A 105 1.52 10.83 8.32
CA ASN A 105 1.39 9.59 7.55
C ASN A 105 1.10 9.91 6.10
N TYR A 106 1.60 9.06 5.21
CA TYR A 106 1.46 9.22 3.77
C TYR A 106 0.73 8.03 3.18
N THR A 107 -0.30 8.27 2.36
CA THR A 107 -0.98 7.19 1.63
C THR A 107 -0.84 7.37 0.13
N LEU A 108 -0.33 6.33 -0.53
CA LEU A 108 -0.21 6.24 -1.97
C LEU A 108 -1.23 5.22 -2.51
N GLY A 109 -2.10 5.67 -3.41
CA GLY A 109 -2.96 4.78 -4.18
C GLY A 109 -2.28 4.35 -5.47
N LEU A 110 -2.14 3.04 -5.67
CA LEU A 110 -1.67 2.42 -6.90
C LEU A 110 -2.87 1.83 -7.62
N ARG A 111 -3.09 2.24 -8.86
CA ARG A 111 -4.26 1.80 -9.65
C ARG A 111 -4.10 0.39 -10.22
N ASP A 112 -2.86 -0.03 -10.38
CA ASP A 112 -2.50 -1.27 -11.05
C ASP A 112 -1.44 -2.02 -10.24
N GLN A 113 -1.56 -3.33 -10.17
CA GLN A 113 -0.60 -4.25 -9.56
C GLN A 113 0.47 -4.73 -10.55
N LEU A 114 0.26 -4.57 -11.85
CA LEU A 114 1.19 -4.98 -12.90
C LEU A 114 2.48 -4.16 -12.95
N ILE A 115 2.54 -3.06 -12.20
CA ILE A 115 3.75 -2.25 -12.04
C ILE A 115 4.83 -2.99 -11.23
N PHE A 116 4.45 -4.02 -10.49
CA PHE A 116 5.37 -4.87 -9.73
C PHE A 116 5.98 -5.95 -10.63
N PRO A 117 7.32 -6.07 -10.73
CA PRO A 117 7.98 -7.11 -11.53
C PRO A 117 7.64 -8.54 -11.10
N GLU A 118 7.21 -8.73 -9.86
CA GLU A 118 6.88 -10.03 -9.29
C GLU A 118 5.55 -10.59 -9.84
N ILE A 119 4.71 -9.74 -10.43
CA ILE A 119 3.40 -10.12 -10.95
C ILE A 119 3.51 -10.54 -12.42
N ASP A 120 3.05 -11.75 -12.70
CA ASP A 120 2.98 -12.29 -14.06
C ASP A 120 1.68 -11.85 -14.74
N TYR A 121 1.81 -11.07 -15.81
CA TYR A 121 0.69 -10.59 -16.64
C TYR A 121 -0.22 -11.72 -17.14
N ALA A 122 0.32 -12.91 -17.41
CA ALA A 122 -0.46 -14.03 -17.93
C ALA A 122 -1.39 -14.66 -16.89
N LYS A 123 -1.16 -14.41 -15.60
CA LYS A 123 -1.93 -14.98 -14.48
C LYS A 123 -2.96 -14.01 -13.89
N VAL A 124 -2.98 -12.76 -14.36
CA VAL A 124 -3.87 -11.73 -13.84
C VAL A 124 -5.14 -11.66 -14.67
N ASP A 125 -6.26 -12.09 -14.09
CA ASP A 125 -7.58 -12.01 -14.75
C ASP A 125 -8.10 -10.58 -14.87
N LYS A 126 -7.90 -9.77 -13.81
CA LYS A 126 -8.40 -8.40 -13.70
C LYS A 126 -7.41 -7.49 -12.99
N LEU A 127 -7.35 -6.25 -13.43
CA LEU A 127 -6.57 -5.19 -12.78
C LEU A 127 -7.15 -4.90 -11.39
N LYS A 128 -6.28 -4.97 -10.37
CA LYS A 128 -6.62 -4.62 -8.99
C LYS A 128 -5.72 -3.49 -8.54
N GLY A 129 -6.33 -2.49 -7.89
CA GLY A 129 -5.60 -1.42 -7.23
C GLY A 129 -5.22 -1.79 -5.80
N MET A 130 -4.22 -1.11 -5.26
CA MET A 130 -3.80 -1.25 -3.86
C MET A 130 -3.48 0.11 -3.26
N ASN A 131 -3.61 0.23 -1.93
CA ASN A 131 -3.13 1.41 -1.23
C ASN A 131 -1.94 1.03 -0.34
N VAL A 132 -0.90 1.85 -0.42
CA VAL A 132 0.29 1.76 0.40
C VAL A 132 0.26 2.92 1.38
N THR A 133 0.05 2.63 2.66
CA THR A 133 0.09 3.61 3.74
C THR A 133 1.42 3.50 4.47
N ILE A 134 2.23 4.54 4.36
CA ILE A 134 3.50 4.70 5.05
C ILE A 134 3.22 5.45 6.36
N VAL A 135 3.46 4.76 7.48
CA VAL A 135 3.26 5.32 8.82
C VAL A 135 4.62 5.74 9.35
N THR A 136 4.73 7.00 9.74
CA THR A 136 5.95 7.56 10.32
C THR A 136 5.71 7.97 11.78
N THR A 137 6.78 8.29 12.50
CA THR A 137 6.68 8.89 13.84
C THR A 137 6.68 10.42 13.80
N ALA A 138 6.65 11.03 12.61
CA ALA A 138 6.55 12.48 12.47
C ALA A 138 5.23 12.98 13.08
N THR A 139 5.25 14.18 13.65
CA THR A 139 4.04 14.81 14.18
C THR A 139 3.34 15.70 13.16
N ASN A 140 4.07 16.13 12.12
CA ASN A 140 3.59 17.00 11.08
C ASN A 140 3.97 16.50 9.68
N ASP A 141 3.25 16.98 8.68
CA ASP A 141 3.43 16.55 7.29
C ASP A 141 4.74 17.06 6.68
N ASN A 142 5.27 18.18 7.18
CA ASN A 142 6.52 18.74 6.66
C ASN A 142 7.72 17.86 7.00
N GLU A 143 7.79 17.37 8.24
CA GLU A 143 8.77 16.41 8.72
C GLU A 143 8.66 15.09 7.96
N ALA A 144 7.44 14.55 7.83
CA ALA A 144 7.22 13.31 7.09
C ALA A 144 7.62 13.46 5.61
N ARG A 145 7.32 14.60 5.00
CA ARG A 145 7.72 14.91 3.61
C ARG A 145 9.22 15.03 3.47
N ALA A 146 9.90 15.70 4.40
CA ALA A 146 11.36 15.80 4.42
C ALA A 146 12.02 14.42 4.59
N LEU A 147 11.47 13.59 5.48
CA LEU A 147 11.91 12.21 5.68
C LEU A 147 11.77 11.39 4.39
N LEU A 148 10.58 11.36 3.78
CA LEU A 148 10.33 10.60 2.55
C LEU A 148 11.15 11.12 1.37
N ARG A 149 11.36 12.43 1.25
CA ARG A 149 12.27 13.00 0.25
C ARG A 149 13.71 12.51 0.44
N SER A 150 14.17 12.41 1.69
CA SER A 150 15.51 11.91 2.01
C SER A 150 15.67 10.42 1.67
N PHE A 151 14.58 9.65 1.73
CA PHE A 151 14.53 8.28 1.23
C PHE A 151 14.42 8.17 -0.29
N GLY A 152 14.41 9.28 -1.03
CA GLY A 152 14.33 9.29 -2.49
C GLY A 152 12.91 9.29 -3.06
N MET A 153 11.87 9.52 -2.24
CA MET A 153 10.49 9.52 -2.72
C MET A 153 10.28 10.64 -3.77
N PRO A 154 9.89 10.31 -5.02
CA PRO A 154 9.79 11.27 -6.11
C PRO A 154 8.47 12.04 -6.02
N PHE A 155 8.44 13.11 -5.23
CA PHE A 155 7.30 14.01 -5.18
C PHE A 155 7.19 14.86 -6.45
N ARG A 156 5.96 15.03 -6.95
CA ARG A 156 5.69 15.94 -8.06
C ARG A 156 6.13 17.35 -7.70
N ALA A 157 7.00 17.95 -8.53
CA ALA A 157 7.30 19.37 -8.43
C ALA A 157 6.00 20.16 -8.60
N ALA A 158 5.77 21.11 -7.69
CA ALA A 158 4.60 21.99 -7.73
C ALA A 158 4.65 22.88 -8.97
#